data_AF-B3LPV2-F1
#
_entry.id   AF-B3LPV2-F1
#
_cell.length_a   1.000
_cell.length_b   1.000
_cell.length_c   1.000
_cell.angle_alpha   90.00
_cell.angle_beta   90.00
_cell.angle_gamma   90.00
#
_symmetry.space_group_name_H-M   'P 1'
#
loop_
_entity.id
_entity.type
_entity.pdbx_description
1 polymer ?
#
loop_
_entity_poly.entity_id
_entity_poly.type
_entity_poly.pdbx_seq_one_letter_code
_entity_poly.pdbx_strand_id
1 'polypeptide(L)'
;MIALPVEKAPRKSLWQRHRAFISGIVALIIIGTFFLTSGLHPAPPHEAKRPHHGKGPMHSPKCEKIEPLSPSFKHSVDTILHDPAFRNSSIEKLSNAVRIPTVVQDKNPNPADDPDFYKHFYELHDYFEKTFPNIHKHLKLEKVNELGLLYTWEGSDPDLKPLLLMAHQDVVPVNNETLSSWKFPPFSGHYDPETDFVWGRGSNDCKNLLIAEFEAIEQLLIDGFKPNRTIVMSLGFDEEASGTLGAASLASFLHERYGDDGIYSIIDEGEGIMEVDKDVFVATPINAEKGYVDFEVSILGHGGHSSVPPDHTTIGIASELITEFEANPFDYEFEFDNPIYGLLTCAAEHSKSLSKDVKKTILGAPFCPRRKDKLVEYISNQSHLRSLIRTTQAVDIINGGVKANALPETTRFLINHRINLHSSVAEVFERNIEYAKKIAEKYGYGLSKNGDDYIIPETDLGHIDITLLRELEPAPLSPSSGPVWDILAGTIQDVFENGVLQNNEEFYVTTGLFSGNTDTKYYWNLSKNIYRFVGSIIDIDLLKTLHSVNEHVDVPGHLSAIAFVYEYIVNVNEYA
;
A
#
# COMPACT_ATOMS: atom_id res chain seq x y z
N MET A 1 22.24 -57.54 41.89
CA MET A 1 23.40 -56.69 41.54
C MET A 1 23.30 -56.44 40.05
N ILE A 2 23.06 -55.27 39.48
CA ILE A 2 23.08 -53.87 39.92
C ILE A 2 21.94 -53.17 39.13
N ALA A 3 21.08 -52.43 39.82
CA ALA A 3 20.19 -51.45 39.22
C ALA A 3 20.93 -50.10 39.15
N LEU A 4 20.70 -49.28 38.12
CA LEU A 4 20.86 -47.81 38.02
C LEU A 4 20.65 -47.39 36.52
N PRO A 5 20.23 -46.16 36.18
CA PRO A 5 18.94 -45.53 36.47
C PRO A 5 18.26 -44.87 35.23
N VAL A 6 17.00 -44.50 35.40
CA VAL A 6 16.18 -43.67 34.49
C VAL A 6 16.77 -42.26 34.36
N GLU A 7 17.05 -41.80 33.14
CA GLU A 7 17.37 -40.41 32.85
C GLU A 7 16.11 -39.52 32.88
N LYS A 8 16.21 -38.44 33.64
CA LYS A 8 15.18 -37.41 33.83
C LYS A 8 15.22 -36.41 32.67
N ALA A 9 14.04 -35.96 32.25
CA ALA A 9 13.85 -34.77 31.42
C ALA A 9 14.56 -33.53 32.01
N PRO A 10 15.09 -32.61 31.17
CA PRO A 10 15.86 -31.48 31.65
C PRO A 10 15.00 -30.50 32.46
N ARG A 11 15.47 -30.17 33.67
CA ARG A 11 14.92 -29.10 34.51
C ARG A 11 15.18 -27.75 33.83
N LYS A 12 14.10 -27.03 33.49
CA LYS A 12 14.16 -25.61 33.12
C LYS A 12 14.82 -24.81 34.25
N SER A 13 15.77 -23.93 33.89
CA SER A 13 16.50 -23.13 34.86
C SER A 13 15.60 -22.06 35.50
N LEU A 14 15.90 -21.71 36.76
CA LEU A 14 15.25 -20.65 37.54
C LEU A 14 15.31 -19.25 36.90
N TRP A 15 16.09 -19.09 35.83
CA TRP A 15 16.25 -17.83 35.09
C TRP A 15 15.10 -17.53 34.12
N GLN A 16 14.27 -18.52 33.76
CA GLN A 16 13.11 -18.33 32.87
C GLN A 16 11.80 -18.01 33.60
N ARG A 17 11.77 -18.02 34.95
CA ARG A 17 10.56 -17.69 35.73
C ARG A 17 10.49 -16.26 36.27
N HIS A 18 11.54 -15.46 36.11
CA HIS A 18 11.58 -14.06 36.61
C HIS A 18 11.57 -12.98 35.52
N ARG A 19 11.39 -13.35 34.24
CA ARG A 19 11.24 -12.38 33.15
C ARG A 19 9.84 -11.74 33.06
N ALA A 20 8.84 -12.37 33.67
CA ALA A 20 7.45 -11.87 33.65
C ALA A 20 7.13 -10.87 34.79
N PHE A 21 8.09 -10.50 35.65
CA PHE A 21 7.84 -9.63 36.80
C PHE A 21 8.77 -8.41 36.91
N ILE A 22 9.74 -8.26 35.98
CA ILE A 22 10.73 -7.15 36.02
C ILE A 22 10.51 -6.13 34.89
N SER A 23 9.60 -6.39 33.94
CA SER A 23 9.24 -5.42 32.88
C SER A 23 8.21 -4.37 33.33
N GLY A 24 7.82 -4.35 34.62
CA GLY A 24 6.71 -3.55 35.12
C GLY A 24 7.04 -2.40 36.08
N ILE A 25 8.29 -2.20 36.52
CA ILE A 25 8.60 -1.18 37.55
C ILE A 25 9.99 -0.56 37.36
N VAL A 26 10.24 0.12 36.23
CA VAL A 26 11.25 1.19 36.15
C VAL A 26 10.78 2.26 35.16
N ALA A 27 9.73 2.98 35.55
CA ALA A 27 9.41 4.27 34.99
C ALA A 27 8.68 5.07 36.07
N LEU A 28 9.43 5.85 36.86
CA LEU A 28 9.02 7.12 37.49
C LEU A 28 10.08 7.60 38.51
N ILE A 29 10.21 8.94 38.60
CA ILE A 29 11.03 9.78 39.50
C ILE A 29 12.37 10.17 38.84
N ILE A 30 12.64 11.42 38.39
CA ILE A 30 12.53 12.74 39.08
C ILE A 30 12.25 13.91 38.08
N ILE A 31 11.49 14.90 38.56
CA ILE A 31 11.11 16.20 37.94
C ILE A 31 12.01 17.36 38.46
N GLY A 32 12.30 18.35 37.60
CA GLY A 32 12.48 19.80 37.92
C GLY A 32 13.93 20.32 38.00
N THR A 33 14.35 21.50 37.50
CA THR A 33 13.67 22.74 37.04
C THR A 33 14.70 23.77 36.48
N PHE A 34 14.31 24.57 35.45
CA PHE A 34 14.69 25.98 35.09
C PHE A 34 16.20 26.36 34.82
N PHE A 35 16.63 27.26 33.91
CA PHE A 35 16.14 28.53 33.35
C PHE A 35 16.91 28.94 32.04
N LEU A 36 16.22 29.68 31.13
CA LEU A 36 16.64 30.77 30.21
C LEU A 36 17.96 30.71 29.39
N THR A 37 17.85 30.85 28.06
CA THR A 37 18.24 32.08 27.31
C THR A 37 17.72 32.04 25.88
N SER A 38 17.33 33.23 25.40
CA SER A 38 16.77 33.57 24.10
C SER A 38 17.85 33.83 23.04
N GLY A 39 17.55 33.49 21.77
CA GLY A 39 18.37 33.83 20.61
C GLY A 39 17.53 33.87 19.32
N LEU A 40 17.32 35.08 18.83
CA LEU A 40 16.59 35.52 17.62
C LEU A 40 16.72 34.60 16.40
N HIS A 41 15.59 34.34 15.70
CA HIS A 41 15.56 33.86 14.32
C HIS A 41 14.86 34.91 13.42
N PRO A 42 15.36 35.18 12.20
CA PRO A 42 14.73 36.11 11.28
C PRO A 42 13.52 35.45 10.57
N ALA A 43 12.55 36.28 10.20
CA ALA A 43 11.31 35.87 9.54
C ALA A 43 11.54 35.31 8.12
N PRO A 44 10.76 34.31 7.67
CA PRO A 44 10.78 33.86 6.28
C PRO A 44 10.02 34.84 5.38
N PRO A 45 10.44 35.02 4.11
CA PRO A 45 9.75 35.89 3.16
C PRO A 45 8.58 35.18 2.45
N HIS A 46 7.45 35.88 2.42
CA HIS A 46 6.33 35.84 1.46
C HIS A 46 5.70 34.50 1.04
N GLU A 47 4.53 34.26 1.63
CA GLU A 47 3.49 33.29 1.25
C GLU A 47 3.09 33.35 -0.23
N ALA A 48 3.16 32.21 -0.91
CA ALA A 48 2.26 31.91 -2.02
C ALA A 48 0.91 31.45 -1.44
N LYS A 49 -0.17 32.13 -1.82
CA LYS A 49 -1.53 31.89 -1.31
C LYS A 49 -2.02 30.49 -1.70
N ARG A 50 -2.16 29.60 -0.70
CA ARG A 50 -2.94 28.36 -0.81
C ARG A 50 -4.44 28.69 -1.02
N PRO A 51 -5.20 27.92 -1.81
CA PRO A 51 -6.63 28.11 -1.92
C PRO A 51 -7.30 27.77 -0.59
N HIS A 52 -7.99 28.75 0.00
CA HIS A 52 -8.78 28.55 1.21
C HIS A 52 -10.02 27.72 0.89
N HIS A 53 -10.01 26.43 1.25
CA HIS A 53 -11.24 25.70 1.51
C HIS A 53 -11.90 26.29 2.78
N GLY A 54 -13.20 26.57 2.68
CA GLY A 54 -13.95 27.34 3.67
C GLY A 54 -13.90 26.76 5.08
N LYS A 55 -13.63 27.62 6.07
CA LYS A 55 -13.72 27.32 7.50
C LYS A 55 -15.18 27.17 7.92
N GLY A 56 -15.77 26.01 7.66
CA GLY A 56 -16.93 25.53 8.42
C GLY A 56 -16.52 25.21 9.87
N PRO A 57 -17.46 25.11 10.82
CA PRO A 57 -17.14 24.64 12.16
C PRO A 57 -16.53 23.23 12.06
N MET A 58 -15.29 23.06 12.52
CA MET A 58 -14.64 21.75 12.64
C MET A 58 -15.46 20.92 13.63
N HIS A 59 -16.31 20.04 13.13
CA HIS A 59 -16.85 18.95 13.94
C HIS A 59 -15.73 17.93 14.16
N SER A 60 -15.67 17.32 15.35
CA SER A 60 -14.82 16.14 15.52
C SER A 60 -15.31 15.13 14.50
N PRO A 61 -14.47 14.55 13.64
CA PRO A 61 -14.85 13.28 13.05
C PRO A 61 -15.08 12.34 14.23
N LYS A 62 -16.26 11.74 14.23
CA LYS A 62 -16.60 10.66 15.15
C LYS A 62 -16.56 9.38 14.34
N CYS A 63 -16.16 8.29 14.97
CA CYS A 63 -16.29 6.96 14.41
C CYS A 63 -17.66 6.42 14.78
N GLU A 64 -18.70 7.01 14.17
CA GLU A 64 -20.06 6.52 14.35
C GLU A 64 -20.26 5.23 13.56
N LYS A 65 -21.10 4.36 14.10
CA LYS A 65 -21.46 3.12 13.42
C LYS A 65 -22.24 3.46 12.15
N ILE A 66 -21.82 2.90 11.03
CA ILE A 66 -22.52 3.04 9.76
C ILE A 66 -23.71 2.08 9.79
N GLU A 67 -24.84 2.47 9.21
CA GLU A 67 -25.98 1.57 9.08
C GLU A 67 -25.67 0.50 8.00
N PRO A 68 -25.80 -0.80 8.31
CA PRO A 68 -25.66 -1.86 7.32
C PRO A 68 -26.59 -1.64 6.12
N LEU A 69 -26.04 -1.76 4.90
CA LEU A 69 -26.79 -1.67 3.66
C LEU A 69 -26.97 -3.06 3.06
N SER A 70 -27.99 -3.80 3.51
CA SER A 70 -28.29 -5.11 2.92
C SER A 70 -29.11 -4.99 1.64
N PRO A 71 -28.69 -5.60 0.51
CA PRO A 71 -29.49 -5.58 -0.70
C PRO A 71 -30.73 -6.47 -0.62
N SER A 72 -31.70 -6.21 -1.49
CA SER A 72 -32.85 -7.09 -1.71
C SER A 72 -32.43 -8.43 -2.37
N PHE A 73 -31.41 -8.41 -3.22
CA PHE A 73 -30.83 -9.58 -3.87
C PHE A 73 -29.62 -10.09 -3.08
N LYS A 74 -29.82 -11.10 -2.22
CA LYS A 74 -28.75 -11.68 -1.39
C LYS A 74 -28.74 -13.20 -1.38
N HIS A 75 -28.92 -13.79 -2.57
CA HIS A 75 -29.15 -15.23 -2.71
C HIS A 75 -28.00 -16.08 -2.19
N SER A 76 -26.76 -15.64 -2.37
CA SER A 76 -25.59 -16.47 -2.07
C SER A 76 -24.60 -15.91 -1.06
N VAL A 77 -24.84 -14.75 -0.42
CA VAL A 77 -23.91 -14.23 0.61
C VAL A 77 -23.70 -15.24 1.74
N ASP A 78 -24.78 -15.82 2.29
CA ASP A 78 -24.69 -16.86 3.33
C ASP A 78 -24.06 -18.15 2.81
N THR A 79 -24.30 -18.50 1.54
CA THR A 79 -23.66 -19.67 0.91
C THR A 79 -22.16 -19.47 0.76
N ILE A 80 -21.74 -18.31 0.29
CA ILE A 80 -20.32 -17.95 0.11
C ILE A 80 -19.59 -18.04 1.45
N LEU A 81 -20.17 -17.48 2.51
CA LEU A 81 -19.53 -17.41 3.83
C LEU A 81 -19.55 -18.74 4.59
N HIS A 82 -20.63 -19.52 4.48
CA HIS A 82 -20.89 -20.61 5.42
C HIS A 82 -21.09 -22.00 4.80
N ASP A 83 -21.30 -22.11 3.48
CA ASP A 83 -21.51 -23.43 2.85
C ASP A 83 -20.19 -24.20 2.70
N PRO A 84 -20.07 -25.42 3.26
CA PRO A 84 -18.83 -26.19 3.17
C PRO A 84 -18.43 -26.60 1.74
N ALA A 85 -19.40 -26.76 0.83
CA ALA A 85 -19.10 -27.14 -0.55
C ALA A 85 -18.57 -25.94 -1.34
N PHE A 86 -19.18 -24.77 -1.18
CA PHE A 86 -18.66 -23.51 -1.74
C PHE A 86 -17.23 -23.26 -1.24
N ARG A 87 -17.04 -23.31 0.08
CA ARG A 87 -15.73 -23.16 0.72
C ARG A 87 -14.66 -24.08 0.13
N ASN A 88 -14.93 -25.38 0.04
CA ASN A 88 -13.94 -26.34 -0.48
C ASN A 88 -13.65 -26.11 -1.96
N SER A 89 -14.66 -25.70 -2.75
CA SER A 89 -14.47 -25.35 -4.15
C SER A 89 -13.61 -24.09 -4.30
N SER A 90 -13.85 -23.07 -3.47
CA SER A 90 -13.10 -21.81 -3.49
C SER A 90 -11.63 -22.01 -3.09
N ILE A 91 -11.35 -22.83 -2.06
CA ILE A 91 -9.98 -23.25 -1.71
C ILE A 91 -9.27 -23.86 -2.92
N GLU A 92 -9.93 -24.79 -3.62
CA GLU A 92 -9.35 -25.43 -4.81
C GLU A 92 -9.08 -24.41 -5.92
N LYS A 93 -10.01 -23.47 -6.14
CA LYS A 93 -9.87 -22.45 -7.19
C LYS A 93 -8.68 -21.53 -6.92
N LEU A 94 -8.56 -21.01 -5.70
CA LEU A 94 -7.42 -20.18 -5.32
C LEU A 94 -6.11 -20.98 -5.33
N SER A 95 -6.10 -22.17 -4.76
CA SER A 95 -4.94 -23.08 -4.74
C SER A 95 -4.40 -23.34 -6.15
N ASN A 96 -5.28 -23.62 -7.11
CA ASN A 96 -4.88 -23.87 -8.49
C ASN A 96 -4.36 -22.61 -9.19
N ALA A 97 -4.92 -21.43 -8.92
CA ALA A 97 -4.40 -20.17 -9.45
C ALA A 97 -2.99 -19.85 -8.92
N VAL A 98 -2.73 -20.11 -7.63
CA VAL A 98 -1.43 -19.93 -6.97
C VAL A 98 -0.36 -20.87 -7.55
N ARG A 99 -0.75 -22.04 -8.08
CA ARG A 99 0.20 -22.97 -8.73
C ARG A 99 0.77 -22.48 -10.05
N ILE A 100 0.17 -21.45 -10.66
CA ILE A 100 0.59 -20.91 -11.96
C ILE A 100 1.54 -19.73 -11.72
N PRO A 101 2.86 -19.85 -11.98
CA PRO A 101 3.83 -18.83 -11.57
C PRO A 101 3.92 -17.67 -12.57
N THR A 102 2.98 -16.73 -12.49
CA THR A 102 2.90 -15.48 -13.28
C THR A 102 3.94 -14.44 -12.84
N VAL A 103 5.21 -14.83 -12.80
CA VAL A 103 6.30 -14.02 -12.24
C VAL A 103 6.73 -12.93 -13.22
N VAL A 104 6.88 -11.70 -12.72
CA VAL A 104 7.50 -10.57 -13.45
C VAL A 104 8.82 -10.13 -12.80
N GLN A 105 9.57 -9.28 -13.48
CA GLN A 105 10.81 -8.64 -13.02
C GLN A 105 10.64 -7.11 -13.03
N ASP A 106 11.60 -6.34 -12.49
CA ASP A 106 11.57 -4.87 -12.57
C ASP A 106 11.50 -4.33 -14.00
N LYS A 107 12.00 -5.09 -14.97
CA LYS A 107 11.94 -4.78 -16.41
C LYS A 107 11.51 -6.03 -17.18
N ASN A 108 10.37 -5.92 -17.84
CA ASN A 108 9.79 -7.00 -18.62
C ASN A 108 9.75 -6.65 -20.11
N PRO A 109 9.92 -7.63 -21.01
CA PRO A 109 9.73 -7.41 -22.45
C PRO A 109 8.26 -7.05 -22.76
N ASN A 110 7.99 -6.41 -23.89
CA ASN A 110 6.61 -6.27 -24.32
C ASN A 110 6.02 -7.67 -24.62
N PRO A 111 4.77 -7.99 -24.25
CA PRO A 111 4.17 -9.29 -24.52
C PRO A 111 4.24 -9.76 -25.98
N ALA A 112 4.18 -8.82 -26.94
CA ALA A 112 4.29 -9.14 -28.35
C ALA A 112 5.71 -9.54 -28.79
N ASP A 113 6.73 -9.08 -28.07
CA ASP A 113 8.15 -9.30 -28.42
C ASP A 113 8.68 -10.62 -27.85
N ASP A 114 8.18 -11.05 -26.69
CA ASP A 114 8.56 -12.32 -26.04
C ASP A 114 7.36 -13.03 -25.39
N PRO A 115 6.52 -13.72 -26.17
CA PRO A 115 5.37 -14.46 -25.64
C PRO A 115 5.77 -15.63 -24.71
N ASP A 116 6.96 -16.21 -24.90
CA ASP A 116 7.43 -17.35 -24.12
C ASP A 116 7.75 -16.95 -22.68
N PHE A 117 8.23 -15.71 -22.45
CA PHE A 117 8.36 -15.12 -21.12
C PHE A 117 7.02 -15.15 -20.37
N TYR A 118 5.91 -14.90 -21.08
CA TYR A 118 4.57 -14.80 -20.53
C TYR A 118 3.74 -16.09 -20.60
N LYS A 119 4.35 -17.24 -20.89
CA LYS A 119 3.62 -18.53 -21.02
C LYS A 119 2.68 -18.85 -19.84
N HIS A 120 3.07 -18.51 -18.62
CA HIS A 120 2.28 -18.77 -17.42
C HIS A 120 1.04 -17.86 -17.30
N PHE A 121 1.07 -16.67 -17.92
CA PHE A 121 -0.12 -15.83 -18.00
C PHE A 121 -1.15 -16.45 -18.94
N TYR A 122 -0.73 -16.98 -20.08
CA TYR A 122 -1.62 -17.74 -20.96
C TYR A 122 -2.18 -19.01 -20.29
N GLU A 123 -1.37 -19.72 -19.50
CA GLU A 123 -1.85 -20.84 -18.67
C GLU A 123 -2.90 -20.39 -17.64
N LEU A 124 -2.73 -19.21 -17.04
CA LEU A 124 -3.69 -18.62 -16.12
C LEU A 124 -4.99 -18.21 -16.83
N HIS A 125 -4.91 -17.66 -18.05
CA HIS A 125 -6.09 -17.32 -18.85
C HIS A 125 -6.90 -18.57 -19.23
N ASP A 126 -6.20 -19.63 -19.66
CA ASP A 126 -6.79 -20.94 -19.93
C ASP A 126 -7.46 -21.53 -18.68
N TYR A 127 -6.88 -21.28 -17.51
CA TYR A 127 -7.45 -21.68 -16.23
C TYR A 127 -8.74 -20.89 -15.92
N PHE A 128 -8.77 -19.58 -16.15
CA PHE A 128 -9.97 -18.77 -15.98
C PHE A 128 -11.12 -19.23 -16.90
N GLU A 129 -10.83 -19.50 -18.17
CA GLU A 129 -11.84 -19.96 -19.14
C GLU A 129 -12.50 -21.27 -18.70
N LYS A 130 -11.72 -22.22 -18.18
CA LYS A 130 -12.20 -23.52 -17.71
C LYS A 130 -12.95 -23.43 -16.39
N THR A 131 -12.51 -22.55 -15.49
CA THR A 131 -13.00 -22.46 -14.10
C THR A 131 -14.24 -21.58 -13.98
N PHE A 132 -14.35 -20.55 -14.82
CA PHE A 132 -15.43 -19.56 -14.80
C PHE A 132 -16.18 -19.51 -16.14
N PRO A 133 -16.89 -20.59 -16.51
CA PRO A 133 -17.52 -20.72 -17.81
C PRO A 133 -18.70 -19.76 -18.00
N ASN A 134 -19.42 -19.36 -16.95
CA ASN A 134 -20.51 -18.41 -17.12
C ASN A 134 -19.96 -17.02 -17.43
N ILE A 135 -18.86 -16.60 -16.78
CA ILE A 135 -18.16 -15.35 -17.13
C ILE A 135 -17.79 -15.34 -18.61
N HIS A 136 -17.11 -16.37 -19.11
CA HIS A 136 -16.64 -16.40 -20.51
C HIS A 136 -17.78 -16.55 -21.54
N LYS A 137 -18.95 -16.99 -21.09
CA LYS A 137 -20.16 -17.08 -21.91
C LYS A 137 -20.97 -15.79 -21.95
N HIS A 138 -20.98 -15.02 -20.86
CA HIS A 138 -21.90 -13.91 -20.66
C HIS A 138 -21.23 -12.53 -20.67
N LEU A 139 -19.94 -12.44 -20.34
CA LEU A 139 -19.17 -11.21 -20.39
C LEU A 139 -18.36 -11.13 -21.70
N LYS A 140 -18.14 -9.90 -22.17
CA LYS A 140 -17.23 -9.65 -23.28
C LYS A 140 -15.80 -9.54 -22.75
N LEU A 141 -14.93 -10.45 -23.17
CA LEU A 141 -13.48 -10.35 -22.91
C LEU A 141 -12.80 -9.59 -24.05
N GLU A 142 -12.05 -8.55 -23.71
CA GLU A 142 -11.11 -7.85 -24.58
C GLU A 142 -9.70 -8.01 -24.02
N LYS A 143 -8.76 -8.48 -24.84
CA LYS A 143 -7.35 -8.53 -24.48
C LYS A 143 -6.66 -7.26 -24.96
N VAL A 144 -6.24 -6.42 -24.03
CA VAL A 144 -5.38 -5.26 -24.29
C VAL A 144 -3.95 -5.76 -24.25
N ASN A 145 -3.11 -5.33 -25.21
CA ASN A 145 -1.70 -5.70 -25.35
C ASN A 145 -1.36 -7.17 -25.01
N GLU A 146 -2.17 -8.09 -25.56
CA GLU A 146 -2.13 -9.55 -25.38
C GLU A 146 -2.51 -10.07 -23.98
N LEU A 147 -2.07 -9.41 -22.90
CA LEU A 147 -2.17 -9.94 -21.53
C LEU A 147 -3.08 -9.17 -20.58
N GLY A 148 -3.31 -7.88 -20.82
CA GLY A 148 -4.27 -7.10 -20.05
C GLY A 148 -5.68 -7.60 -20.34
N LEU A 149 -6.42 -8.02 -19.32
CA LEU A 149 -7.77 -8.54 -19.51
C LEU A 149 -8.81 -7.50 -19.11
N LEU A 150 -9.75 -7.23 -20.02
CA LEU A 150 -10.92 -6.42 -19.74
C LEU A 150 -12.18 -7.26 -19.94
N TYR A 151 -12.84 -7.62 -18.85
CA TYR A 151 -14.15 -8.29 -18.89
C TYR A 151 -15.25 -7.27 -18.70
N THR A 152 -16.18 -7.16 -19.66
CA THR A 152 -17.31 -6.23 -19.60
C THR A 152 -18.62 -7.02 -19.45
N TRP A 153 -19.30 -6.84 -18.32
CA TRP A 153 -20.67 -7.28 -18.10
C TRP A 153 -21.63 -6.14 -18.41
N GLU A 154 -22.20 -6.17 -19.62
CA GLU A 154 -23.08 -5.09 -20.08
C GLU A 154 -24.34 -4.97 -19.23
N GLY A 155 -24.57 -3.76 -18.73
CA GLY A 155 -25.77 -3.38 -18.00
C GLY A 155 -26.95 -3.12 -18.94
N SER A 156 -28.17 -3.11 -18.39
CA SER A 156 -29.38 -2.78 -19.16
C SER A 156 -29.57 -1.28 -19.44
N ASP A 157 -28.89 -0.40 -18.69
CA ASP A 157 -28.94 1.06 -18.83
C ASP A 157 -27.57 1.62 -19.23
N PRO A 158 -27.38 2.03 -20.50
CA PRO A 158 -26.10 2.55 -20.98
C PRO A 158 -25.77 3.97 -20.50
N ASP A 159 -26.72 4.69 -19.88
CA ASP A 159 -26.48 6.04 -19.35
C ASP A 159 -25.80 6.02 -17.96
N LEU A 160 -25.76 4.85 -17.30
CA LEU A 160 -25.07 4.68 -16.01
C LEU A 160 -23.57 4.43 -16.21
N LYS A 161 -22.74 5.28 -15.58
CA LYS A 161 -21.28 5.08 -15.53
C LYS A 161 -20.93 3.67 -15.01
N PRO A 162 -20.03 2.89 -15.61
CA PRO A 162 -19.76 1.53 -15.14
C PRO A 162 -19.10 1.50 -13.75
N LEU A 163 -19.27 0.38 -13.04
CA LEU A 163 -18.45 0.01 -11.88
C LEU A 163 -17.17 -0.67 -12.38
N LEU A 164 -16.00 -0.28 -11.87
CA LEU A 164 -14.72 -0.88 -12.23
C LEU A 164 -14.13 -1.64 -11.04
N LEU A 165 -13.81 -2.91 -11.27
CA LEU A 165 -13.10 -3.80 -10.36
C LEU A 165 -11.69 -4.03 -10.93
N MET A 166 -10.68 -3.91 -10.07
CA MET A 166 -9.28 -4.03 -10.43
C MET A 166 -8.60 -5.07 -9.55
N ALA A 167 -7.76 -5.87 -10.19
CA ALA A 167 -6.78 -6.74 -9.57
C ALA A 167 -5.63 -6.96 -10.56
N HIS A 168 -4.53 -7.56 -10.12
CA HIS A 168 -3.43 -7.91 -11.00
C HIS A 168 -3.15 -9.41 -11.02
N GLN A 169 -2.56 -9.87 -12.11
CA GLN A 169 -2.32 -11.29 -12.39
C GLN A 169 -0.93 -11.75 -11.94
N ASP A 170 0.01 -10.82 -11.89
CA ASP A 170 1.42 -11.09 -11.68
C ASP A 170 1.78 -11.29 -10.21
N VAL A 171 3.02 -11.73 -9.99
CA VAL A 171 3.59 -11.92 -8.66
C VAL A 171 5.07 -11.59 -8.69
N VAL A 172 5.61 -11.13 -7.56
CA VAL A 172 7.08 -10.98 -7.42
C VAL A 172 7.84 -12.31 -7.52
N PRO A 173 9.13 -12.28 -7.92
CA PRO A 173 9.99 -13.45 -7.90
C PRO A 173 10.14 -14.08 -6.51
N VAL A 174 10.50 -15.36 -6.50
CA VAL A 174 10.94 -16.05 -5.28
C VAL A 174 12.46 -16.08 -5.25
N ASN A 175 13.04 -15.57 -4.15
CA ASN A 175 14.48 -15.64 -3.97
C ASN A 175 14.94 -17.09 -3.74
N ASN A 176 15.76 -17.61 -4.66
CA ASN A 176 16.32 -18.96 -4.61
C ASN A 176 17.05 -19.28 -3.29
N GLU A 177 17.72 -18.30 -2.68
CA GLU A 177 18.44 -18.48 -1.40
C GLU A 177 17.48 -18.72 -0.23
N THR A 178 16.25 -18.23 -0.35
CA THR A 178 15.22 -18.34 0.69
C THR A 178 14.30 -19.54 0.52
N LEU A 179 14.45 -20.34 -0.55
CA LEU A 179 13.57 -21.49 -0.83
C LEU A 179 13.47 -22.48 0.34
N SER A 180 14.56 -22.68 1.09
CA SER A 180 14.58 -23.55 2.27
C SER A 180 13.84 -22.97 3.49
N SER A 181 13.53 -21.66 3.48
CA SER A 181 12.78 -20.97 4.54
C SER A 181 11.27 -21.00 4.31
N TRP A 182 10.82 -21.45 3.13
CA TRP A 182 9.41 -21.68 2.85
C TRP A 182 8.93 -22.96 3.54
N LYS A 183 7.85 -22.86 4.32
CA LYS A 183 7.16 -23.99 4.98
C LYS A 183 6.58 -24.95 3.93
N PHE A 184 6.02 -24.39 2.85
CA PHE A 184 5.51 -25.11 1.69
C PHE A 184 6.07 -24.48 0.41
N PRO A 185 6.29 -25.25 -0.68
CA PRO A 185 6.85 -24.70 -1.90
C PRO A 185 6.04 -23.48 -2.40
N PRO A 186 6.70 -22.41 -2.87
CA PRO A 186 6.04 -21.12 -3.13
C PRO A 186 4.86 -21.19 -4.10
N PHE A 187 4.93 -22.06 -5.11
CA PHE A 187 3.88 -22.25 -6.11
C PHE A 187 3.15 -23.59 -5.94
N SER A 188 3.03 -24.09 -4.70
CA SER A 188 2.26 -25.31 -4.42
C SER A 188 0.76 -25.08 -4.27
N GLY A 189 0.36 -23.84 -3.93
CA GLY A 189 -1.01 -23.53 -3.53
C GLY A 189 -1.47 -24.40 -2.37
N HIS A 190 -0.60 -24.69 -1.40
CA HIS A 190 -0.89 -25.69 -0.38
C HIS A 190 -1.97 -25.18 0.58
N TYR A 191 -3.11 -25.88 0.65
CA TYR A 191 -4.08 -25.68 1.72
C TYR A 191 -3.69 -26.49 2.96
N ASP A 192 -3.50 -25.80 4.08
CA ASP A 192 -3.17 -26.39 5.38
C ASP A 192 -4.42 -26.39 6.29
N PRO A 193 -5.05 -27.56 6.53
CA PRO A 193 -6.28 -27.64 7.33
C PRO A 193 -6.06 -27.41 8.83
N GLU A 194 -4.81 -27.38 9.32
CA GLU A 194 -4.52 -27.06 10.73
C GLU A 194 -4.55 -25.56 11.00
N THR A 195 -4.07 -24.77 10.04
CA THR A 195 -4.04 -23.30 10.13
C THR A 195 -5.21 -22.64 9.40
N ASP A 196 -5.89 -23.39 8.55
CA ASP A 196 -6.93 -22.93 7.64
C ASP A 196 -6.46 -21.90 6.59
N PHE A 197 -5.23 -22.07 6.13
CA PHE A 197 -4.56 -21.15 5.22
C PHE A 197 -4.27 -21.79 3.86
N VAL A 198 -4.35 -20.99 2.79
CA VAL A 198 -3.78 -21.32 1.48
C VAL A 198 -2.42 -20.63 1.37
N TRP A 199 -1.36 -21.42 1.28
CA TRP A 199 0.02 -20.96 1.23
C TRP A 199 0.54 -20.87 -0.21
N GLY A 200 1.24 -19.78 -0.51
CA GLY A 200 2.03 -19.64 -1.73
C GLY A 200 2.20 -18.19 -2.17
N ARG A 201 3.17 -17.94 -3.05
CA ARG A 201 3.38 -16.64 -3.68
C ARG A 201 2.15 -16.28 -4.52
N GLY A 202 1.59 -15.11 -4.27
CA GLY A 202 0.37 -14.64 -4.90
C GLY A 202 -0.91 -15.04 -4.18
N SER A 203 -0.84 -15.85 -3.12
CA SER A 203 -2.02 -16.28 -2.37
C SER A 203 -2.73 -15.12 -1.67
N ASN A 204 -2.00 -14.05 -1.34
CA ASN A 204 -2.57 -12.81 -0.84
C ASN A 204 -2.52 -11.73 -1.94
N ASP A 205 -1.32 -11.47 -2.47
CA ASP A 205 -1.01 -10.36 -3.37
C ASP A 205 -0.73 -10.86 -4.81
N CYS A 206 -1.70 -10.84 -5.73
CA CYS A 206 -3.08 -10.39 -5.56
C CYS A 206 -4.11 -11.42 -6.04
N LYS A 207 -3.71 -12.70 -6.13
CA LYS A 207 -4.64 -13.74 -6.62
C LYS A 207 -5.82 -13.97 -5.70
N ASN A 208 -5.73 -13.58 -4.43
CA ASN A 208 -6.88 -13.57 -3.52
C ASN A 208 -8.03 -12.72 -4.07
N LEU A 209 -7.79 -11.42 -4.31
CA LEU A 209 -8.80 -10.50 -4.82
C LEU A 209 -9.21 -10.86 -6.24
N LEU A 210 -8.24 -11.19 -7.10
CA LEU A 210 -8.49 -11.61 -8.47
C LEU A 210 -9.48 -12.78 -8.54
N ILE A 211 -9.23 -13.86 -7.79
CA ILE A 211 -10.12 -15.02 -7.76
C ILE A 211 -11.43 -14.66 -7.06
N ALA A 212 -11.42 -13.78 -6.06
CA ALA A 212 -12.64 -13.33 -5.40
C ALA A 212 -13.60 -12.60 -6.36
N GLU A 213 -13.07 -11.75 -7.25
CA GLU A 213 -13.86 -11.07 -8.29
C GLU A 213 -14.47 -12.05 -9.28
N PHE A 214 -13.68 -13.02 -9.77
CA PHE A 214 -14.18 -14.07 -10.66
C PHE A 214 -15.25 -14.93 -9.98
N GLU A 215 -15.05 -15.36 -8.72
CA GLU A 215 -16.04 -16.16 -7.99
C GLU A 215 -17.32 -15.39 -7.70
N ALA A 216 -17.23 -14.12 -7.32
CA ALA A 216 -18.40 -13.27 -7.06
C ALA A 216 -19.26 -13.10 -8.31
N ILE A 217 -18.65 -12.77 -9.46
CA ILE A 217 -19.38 -12.57 -10.72
C ILE A 217 -19.93 -13.91 -11.25
N GLU A 218 -19.16 -14.99 -11.19
CA GLU A 218 -19.63 -16.32 -11.58
C GLU A 218 -20.85 -16.74 -10.73
N GLN A 219 -20.82 -16.49 -9.41
CA GLN A 219 -21.95 -16.80 -8.53
C GLN A 219 -23.16 -15.90 -8.82
N LEU A 220 -22.98 -14.60 -9.06
CA LEU A 220 -24.07 -13.70 -9.46
C LEU A 220 -24.75 -14.17 -10.77
N LEU A 221 -23.97 -14.65 -11.74
CA LEU A 221 -24.49 -15.22 -12.98
C LEU A 221 -25.29 -16.50 -12.73
N ILE A 222 -24.81 -17.38 -11.84
CA ILE A 222 -25.51 -18.61 -11.41
C ILE A 222 -26.85 -18.26 -10.73
N ASP A 223 -26.86 -17.23 -9.90
CA ASP A 223 -28.06 -16.75 -9.19
C ASP A 223 -29.06 -16.03 -10.11
N GLY A 224 -28.68 -15.78 -11.36
CA GLY A 224 -29.51 -15.12 -12.36
C GLY A 224 -29.57 -13.60 -12.22
N PHE A 225 -28.59 -12.99 -11.54
CA PHE A 225 -28.46 -11.54 -11.44
C PHE A 225 -28.29 -10.91 -12.83
N LYS A 226 -28.86 -9.72 -13.02
CA LYS A 226 -28.71 -8.93 -14.24
C LYS A 226 -28.45 -7.48 -13.85
N PRO A 227 -27.28 -6.93 -14.18
CA PRO A 227 -26.98 -5.58 -13.80
C PRO A 227 -27.72 -4.56 -14.68
N ASN A 228 -28.10 -3.44 -14.08
CA ASN A 228 -28.56 -2.24 -14.74
C ASN A 228 -27.37 -1.41 -15.23
N ARG A 229 -26.34 -1.27 -14.39
CA ARG A 229 -25.09 -0.57 -14.69
C ARG A 229 -24.05 -1.55 -15.23
N THR A 230 -23.28 -1.17 -16.24
CA THR A 230 -22.18 -2.02 -16.73
C THR A 230 -21.14 -2.26 -15.63
N ILE A 231 -20.68 -3.50 -15.49
CA ILE A 231 -19.60 -3.88 -14.56
C ILE A 231 -18.38 -4.26 -15.40
N VAL A 232 -17.22 -3.73 -15.04
CA VAL A 232 -15.97 -3.96 -15.77
C VAL A 232 -14.93 -4.51 -14.81
N MET A 233 -14.27 -5.60 -15.18
CA MET A 233 -13.02 -6.04 -14.52
C MET A 233 -11.84 -5.61 -15.39
N SER A 234 -10.86 -4.92 -14.81
CA SER A 234 -9.63 -4.49 -15.48
C SER A 234 -8.43 -5.10 -14.79
N LEU A 235 -7.85 -6.13 -15.44
CA LEU A 235 -6.89 -7.03 -14.80
C LEU A 235 -5.48 -6.83 -15.39
N GLY A 236 -4.63 -6.15 -14.62
CA GLY A 236 -3.23 -5.88 -14.95
C GLY A 236 -2.36 -7.15 -14.94
N PHE A 237 -1.13 -7.04 -15.43
CA PHE A 237 -0.19 -8.19 -15.49
C PHE A 237 1.26 -7.82 -15.17
N ASP A 238 1.50 -6.59 -14.69
CA ASP A 238 2.82 -6.10 -14.32
C ASP A 238 2.77 -5.07 -13.17
N GLU A 239 1.80 -5.17 -12.26
CA GLU A 239 1.66 -4.25 -11.10
C GLU A 239 2.95 -4.24 -10.27
N GLU A 240 3.52 -5.44 -10.06
CA GLU A 240 4.75 -5.67 -9.29
C GLU A 240 5.99 -5.11 -10.01
N ALA A 241 5.82 -4.68 -11.26
CA ALA A 241 6.78 -3.94 -12.09
C ALA A 241 6.25 -2.54 -12.47
N SER A 242 5.38 -1.98 -11.64
CA SER A 242 4.76 -0.64 -11.72
C SER A 242 3.63 -0.44 -12.73
N GLY A 243 3.11 -1.49 -13.35
CA GLY A 243 1.92 -1.47 -14.21
C GLY A 243 2.08 -0.73 -15.52
N THR A 244 3.32 -0.49 -15.96
CA THR A 244 3.61 0.38 -17.11
C THR A 244 3.16 -0.21 -18.45
N LEU A 245 3.04 -1.54 -18.53
CA LEU A 245 2.58 -2.24 -19.72
C LEU A 245 1.09 -2.58 -19.60
N GLY A 246 0.65 -3.16 -18.50
CA GLY A 246 -0.71 -3.63 -18.28
C GLY A 246 -1.66 -2.50 -17.91
N ALA A 247 -1.59 -2.04 -16.67
CA ALA A 247 -2.53 -1.07 -16.13
C ALA A 247 -2.54 0.27 -16.88
N ALA A 248 -1.38 0.78 -17.31
CA ALA A 248 -1.31 1.99 -18.12
C ALA A 248 -2.05 1.85 -19.47
N SER A 249 -1.93 0.69 -20.12
CA SER A 249 -2.63 0.41 -21.39
C SER A 249 -4.13 0.21 -21.18
N LEU A 250 -4.52 -0.53 -20.14
CA LEU A 250 -5.91 -0.76 -19.76
C LEU A 250 -6.61 0.56 -19.40
N ALA A 251 -5.98 1.40 -18.57
CA ALA A 251 -6.50 2.71 -18.21
C ALA A 251 -6.66 3.62 -19.43
N SER A 252 -5.68 3.63 -20.34
CA SER A 252 -5.76 4.40 -21.59
C SER A 252 -6.94 3.93 -22.45
N PHE A 253 -7.14 2.62 -22.58
CA PHE A 253 -8.25 2.04 -23.33
C PHE A 253 -9.62 2.35 -22.70
N LEU A 254 -9.71 2.32 -21.36
CA LEU A 254 -10.91 2.72 -20.62
C LEU A 254 -11.18 4.21 -20.71
N HIS A 255 -10.13 5.04 -20.72
CA HIS A 255 -10.26 6.49 -20.87
C HIS A 255 -10.75 6.88 -22.25
N GLU A 256 -10.26 6.23 -23.30
CA GLU A 256 -10.82 6.40 -24.65
C GLU A 256 -12.31 6.03 -24.71
N ARG A 257 -12.72 5.00 -23.96
CA ARG A 257 -14.10 4.50 -23.94
C ARG A 257 -15.07 5.36 -23.12
N TYR A 258 -14.65 5.81 -21.94
CA TYR A 258 -15.54 6.43 -20.95
C TYR A 258 -15.21 7.89 -20.64
N GLY A 259 -14.01 8.37 -20.96
CA GLY A 259 -13.56 9.74 -20.72
C GLY A 259 -13.26 10.06 -19.25
N ASP A 260 -12.99 11.34 -18.99
CA ASP A 260 -12.73 11.86 -17.64
C ASP A 260 -13.96 11.71 -16.74
N ASP A 261 -13.75 11.23 -15.51
CA ASP A 261 -14.82 10.90 -14.55
C ASP A 261 -15.88 9.96 -15.17
N GLY A 262 -15.51 9.14 -16.16
CA GLY A 262 -16.41 8.22 -16.87
C GLY A 262 -16.84 6.99 -16.08
N ILE A 263 -16.15 6.67 -14.98
CA ILE A 263 -16.37 5.48 -14.14
C ILE A 263 -17.03 5.89 -12.81
N TYR A 264 -18.01 5.11 -12.36
CA TYR A 264 -18.77 5.36 -11.14
C TYR A 264 -17.89 5.32 -9.88
N SER A 265 -17.25 4.17 -9.67
CA SER A 265 -16.26 3.92 -8.63
C SER A 265 -15.28 2.85 -9.11
N ILE A 266 -14.10 2.87 -8.52
CA ILE A 266 -13.02 1.91 -8.76
C ILE A 266 -12.70 1.24 -7.44
N ILE A 267 -12.74 -0.10 -7.43
CA ILE A 267 -12.24 -0.92 -6.33
C ILE A 267 -10.97 -1.62 -6.79
N ASP A 268 -9.91 -1.54 -5.99
CA ASP A 268 -8.60 -2.16 -6.27
C ASP A 268 -8.04 -2.86 -5.02
N GLU A 269 -6.92 -3.55 -5.18
CA GLU A 269 -6.20 -4.19 -4.08
C GLU A 269 -5.81 -3.20 -2.99
N GLY A 270 -5.94 -3.60 -1.73
CA GLY A 270 -5.55 -2.77 -0.61
C GLY A 270 -5.68 -3.45 0.73
N GLU A 271 -5.58 -2.66 1.80
CA GLU A 271 -5.83 -3.11 3.16
C GLU A 271 -7.28 -3.57 3.35
N GLY A 272 -7.50 -4.35 4.39
CA GLY A 272 -8.79 -4.92 4.74
C GLY A 272 -9.27 -4.38 6.07
N ILE A 273 -9.46 -5.29 7.02
CA ILE A 273 -10.00 -5.02 8.35
C ILE A 273 -8.95 -5.36 9.40
N MET A 274 -8.80 -4.48 10.38
CA MET A 274 -7.89 -4.67 11.50
C MET A 274 -8.66 -4.84 12.81
N GLU A 275 -8.21 -5.75 13.66
CA GLU A 275 -8.62 -5.80 15.07
C GLU A 275 -7.83 -4.73 15.86
N VAL A 276 -8.46 -3.60 16.20
CA VAL A 276 -7.80 -2.47 16.88
C VAL A 276 -7.79 -2.62 18.40
N ASP A 277 -8.66 -3.47 18.93
CA ASP A 277 -8.67 -3.95 20.30
C ASP A 277 -9.46 -5.26 20.34
N LYS A 278 -9.40 -5.98 21.45
CA LYS A 278 -10.13 -7.25 21.59
C LYS A 278 -11.62 -7.08 21.25
N ASP A 279 -12.08 -7.85 20.26
CA ASP A 279 -13.46 -7.88 19.75
C ASP A 279 -13.91 -6.52 19.14
N VAL A 280 -12.97 -5.67 18.72
CA VAL A 280 -13.22 -4.36 18.07
C VAL A 280 -12.48 -4.31 16.74
N PHE A 281 -13.24 -4.34 15.65
CA PHE A 281 -12.74 -4.39 14.29
C PHE A 281 -13.03 -3.09 13.54
N VAL A 282 -12.07 -2.67 12.72
CA VAL A 282 -12.19 -1.46 11.89
C VAL A 282 -11.79 -1.79 10.46
N ALA A 283 -12.72 -1.61 9.51
CA ALA A 283 -12.42 -1.62 8.09
C ALA A 283 -11.81 -0.28 7.66
N THR A 284 -10.74 -0.33 6.88
CA THR A 284 -10.04 0.86 6.39
C THR A 284 -9.86 0.85 4.87
N PRO A 285 -10.95 0.91 4.06
CA PRO A 285 -10.83 1.21 2.64
C PRO A 285 -9.91 2.40 2.42
N ILE A 286 -8.81 2.18 1.68
CA ILE A 286 -7.81 3.21 1.45
C ILE A 286 -8.35 4.17 0.41
N ASN A 287 -8.41 5.45 0.76
CA ASN A 287 -8.92 6.51 -0.11
C ASN A 287 -7.84 7.52 -0.52
N ALA A 288 -6.58 7.31 -0.09
CA ALA A 288 -5.42 8.04 -0.58
C ALA A 288 -4.14 7.20 -0.43
N GLU A 289 -3.12 7.57 -1.21
CA GLU A 289 -1.79 6.97 -1.19
C GLU A 289 -0.74 8.07 -1.17
N LYS A 290 0.40 7.76 -0.57
CA LYS A 290 1.57 8.66 -0.58
C LYS A 290 2.13 8.83 -1.99
N GLY A 291 2.82 9.95 -2.23
CA GLY A 291 3.56 10.12 -3.49
C GLY A 291 4.88 9.35 -3.48
N TYR A 292 5.58 9.38 -4.60
CA TYR A 292 6.85 8.69 -4.80
C TYR A 292 7.80 9.53 -5.65
N VAL A 293 9.09 9.56 -5.29
CA VAL A 293 10.10 10.07 -6.22
C VAL A 293 11.47 9.43 -5.99
N ASP A 294 12.12 9.05 -7.09
CA ASP A 294 13.54 8.65 -7.11
C ASP A 294 14.38 9.75 -7.75
N PHE A 295 15.47 10.12 -7.08
CA PHE A 295 16.51 10.97 -7.66
C PHE A 295 17.82 10.19 -7.77
N GLU A 296 18.46 10.26 -8.94
CA GLU A 296 19.89 9.95 -9.05
C GLU A 296 20.68 11.22 -8.79
N VAL A 297 21.63 11.15 -7.86
CA VAL A 297 22.59 12.21 -7.58
C VAL A 297 23.94 11.77 -8.11
N SER A 298 24.44 12.47 -9.11
CA SER A 298 25.72 12.21 -9.77
C SER A 298 26.74 13.27 -9.41
N ILE A 299 27.88 12.85 -8.87
CA ILE A 299 29.04 13.71 -8.62
C ILE A 299 30.04 13.42 -9.72
N LEU A 300 30.16 14.35 -10.67
CA LEU A 300 31.13 14.29 -11.75
C LEU A 300 32.35 15.12 -11.37
N GLY A 301 33.53 14.55 -11.54
CA GLY A 301 34.80 15.22 -11.27
C GLY A 301 35.95 14.55 -12.00
N HIS A 302 37.17 14.97 -11.68
CA HIS A 302 38.34 14.43 -12.35
C HIS A 302 38.79 13.09 -11.76
N GLY A 303 39.09 12.14 -12.64
CA GLY A 303 39.83 10.94 -12.30
C GLY A 303 41.31 11.24 -12.06
N GLY A 304 42.09 10.21 -11.76
CA GLY A 304 43.53 10.39 -11.54
C GLY A 304 44.20 9.24 -10.81
N HIS A 305 45.50 9.39 -10.57
CA HIS A 305 46.29 8.40 -9.84
C HIS A 305 46.14 8.63 -8.33
N SER A 306 45.81 7.58 -7.56
CA SER A 306 45.56 7.71 -6.12
C SER A 306 46.77 8.17 -5.29
N SER A 307 47.98 8.25 -5.86
CA SER A 307 49.17 8.78 -5.16
C SER A 307 49.24 10.31 -5.13
N VAL A 308 48.42 11.00 -5.91
CA VAL A 308 48.32 12.47 -5.93
C VAL A 308 46.83 12.83 -5.97
N PRO A 309 46.07 12.55 -4.88
CA PRO A 309 44.65 12.85 -4.87
C PRO A 309 44.39 14.35 -4.73
N PRO A 310 43.25 14.85 -5.21
CA PRO A 310 42.74 16.15 -4.80
C PRO A 310 42.34 16.13 -3.33
N ASP A 311 42.03 17.30 -2.76
CA ASP A 311 41.58 17.42 -1.36
C ASP A 311 40.34 16.56 -1.08
N HIS A 312 39.43 16.45 -2.06
CA HIS A 312 38.22 15.62 -1.99
C HIS A 312 37.97 14.84 -3.28
N THR A 313 37.69 13.54 -3.15
CA THR A 313 37.27 12.69 -4.26
C THR A 313 35.76 12.79 -4.49
N THR A 314 35.28 12.34 -5.66
CA THR A 314 33.83 12.27 -5.92
C THR A 314 33.09 11.40 -4.89
N ILE A 315 33.72 10.33 -4.39
CA ILE A 315 33.18 9.51 -3.28
C ILE A 315 33.12 10.31 -1.97
N GLY A 316 34.13 11.14 -1.69
CA GLY A 316 34.13 11.99 -0.49
C GLY A 316 33.00 13.02 -0.51
N ILE A 317 32.77 13.66 -1.65
CA ILE A 317 31.66 14.59 -1.86
C ILE A 317 30.31 13.87 -1.74
N ALA A 318 30.16 12.70 -2.40
CA ALA A 318 28.96 11.90 -2.29
C ALA A 318 28.67 11.47 -0.84
N SER A 319 29.70 11.03 -0.11
CA SER A 319 29.57 10.65 1.30
C SER A 319 29.06 11.80 2.17
N GLU A 320 29.51 13.02 1.91
CA GLU A 320 29.03 14.18 2.67
C GLU A 320 27.60 14.56 2.31
N LEU A 321 27.25 14.50 1.02
CA LEU A 321 25.88 14.79 0.59
C LEU A 321 24.88 13.75 1.11
N ILE A 322 25.25 12.46 1.10
CA ILE A 322 24.48 11.39 1.75
C ILE A 322 24.34 11.66 3.25
N THR A 323 25.43 12.07 3.91
CA THR A 323 25.39 12.42 5.35
C THR A 323 24.46 13.61 5.60
N GLU A 324 24.47 14.63 4.73
CA GLU A 324 23.58 15.78 4.82
C GLU A 324 22.11 15.36 4.66
N PHE A 325 21.79 14.47 3.71
CA PHE A 325 20.44 13.93 3.60
C PHE A 325 20.05 13.16 4.86
N GLU A 326 20.82 12.15 5.27
CA GLU A 326 20.54 11.30 6.44
C GLU A 326 20.42 12.10 7.75
N ALA A 327 21.22 13.15 7.94
CA ALA A 327 21.18 14.01 9.12
C ALA A 327 19.96 14.94 9.16
N ASN A 328 19.26 15.11 8.03
CA ASN A 328 18.13 16.02 7.89
C ASN A 328 16.87 15.28 7.37
N PRO A 329 16.25 14.38 8.15
CA PRO A 329 14.98 13.78 7.77
C PRO A 329 13.89 14.85 7.60
N PHE A 330 12.84 14.54 6.82
CA PHE A 330 11.65 15.40 6.78
C PHE A 330 10.94 15.43 8.14
N ASP A 331 10.38 16.60 8.45
CA ASP A 331 9.58 16.80 9.65
C ASP A 331 8.28 15.99 9.61
N TYR A 332 7.74 15.70 10.79
CA TYR A 332 6.42 15.11 10.92
C TYR A 332 5.35 16.18 10.73
N GLU A 333 4.55 16.04 9.68
CA GLU A 333 3.47 16.95 9.34
C GLU A 333 2.16 16.18 9.26
N PHE A 334 1.15 16.69 9.97
CA PHE A 334 -0.14 16.04 10.10
C PHE A 334 -1.25 17.05 9.89
N GLU A 335 -2.14 16.78 8.95
CA GLU A 335 -3.41 17.46 8.80
C GLU A 335 -4.57 16.48 9.00
N PHE A 336 -5.72 17.00 9.42
CA PHE A 336 -6.86 16.16 9.85
C PHE A 336 -7.63 15.50 8.71
N ASP A 337 -7.35 15.88 7.47
CA ASP A 337 -7.76 15.19 6.25
C ASP A 337 -6.82 14.04 5.86
N ASN A 338 -5.75 13.77 6.64
CA ASN A 338 -4.97 12.54 6.51
C ASN A 338 -5.86 11.34 6.92
N PRO A 339 -6.08 10.36 6.02
CA PRO A 339 -7.02 9.26 6.27
C PRO A 339 -6.74 8.43 7.52
N ILE A 340 -5.48 8.34 7.95
CA ILE A 340 -5.12 7.59 9.17
C ILE A 340 -5.80 8.16 10.43
N TYR A 341 -6.24 9.43 10.38
CA TYR A 341 -6.97 10.04 11.48
C TYR A 341 -8.30 9.34 11.75
N GLY A 342 -8.95 8.77 10.74
CA GLY A 342 -10.17 7.98 10.88
C GLY A 342 -9.94 6.75 11.77
N LEU A 343 -8.94 5.94 11.44
CA LEU A 343 -8.52 4.78 12.23
C LEU A 343 -8.15 5.17 13.67
N LEU A 344 -7.35 6.23 13.85
CA LEU A 344 -6.96 6.71 15.17
C LEU A 344 -8.16 7.15 15.99
N THR A 345 -9.14 7.80 15.36
CA THR A 345 -10.39 8.22 15.98
C THR A 345 -11.20 7.01 16.43
N CYS A 346 -11.40 6.01 15.56
CA CYS A 346 -12.10 4.77 15.90
C CYS A 346 -11.44 4.05 17.07
N ALA A 347 -10.11 3.88 17.03
CA ALA A 347 -9.36 3.30 18.13
C ALA A 347 -9.55 4.12 19.42
N ALA A 348 -9.51 5.45 19.36
CA ALA A 348 -9.67 6.29 20.55
C ALA A 348 -11.08 6.21 21.18
N GLU A 349 -12.12 6.13 20.36
CA GLU A 349 -13.50 6.03 20.84
C GLU A 349 -13.79 4.64 21.43
N HIS A 350 -13.38 3.59 20.74
CA HIS A 350 -13.88 2.23 20.98
C HIS A 350 -12.91 1.29 21.69
N SER A 351 -11.59 1.49 21.56
CA SER A 351 -10.60 0.65 22.26
C SER A 351 -10.70 0.79 23.78
N LYS A 352 -10.84 -0.30 24.51
CA LYS A 352 -10.79 -0.36 25.99
C LYS A 352 -9.36 -0.38 26.51
N SER A 353 -8.39 -0.83 25.72
CA SER A 353 -6.97 -0.92 26.07
C SER A 353 -6.20 0.41 25.93
N LEU A 354 -6.67 1.34 25.08
CA LEU A 354 -6.01 2.64 24.89
C LEU A 354 -6.13 3.54 26.12
N SER A 355 -5.00 4.15 26.52
CA SER A 355 -4.95 5.00 27.72
C SER A 355 -5.84 6.25 27.59
N LYS A 356 -6.43 6.70 28.70
CA LYS A 356 -7.30 7.89 28.73
C LYS A 356 -6.62 9.15 28.18
N ASP A 357 -5.32 9.29 28.40
CA ASP A 357 -4.55 10.44 27.92
C ASP A 357 -4.34 10.41 26.40
N VAL A 358 -4.08 9.23 25.84
CA VAL A 358 -3.98 9.06 24.38
C VAL A 358 -5.33 9.31 23.72
N LYS A 359 -6.42 8.72 24.25
CA LYS A 359 -7.79 8.98 23.77
C LYS A 359 -8.13 10.47 23.76
N LYS A 360 -7.87 11.15 24.87
CA LYS A 360 -8.12 12.61 25.01
C LYS A 360 -7.25 13.44 24.07
N THR A 361 -6.04 12.96 23.76
CA THR A 361 -5.13 13.59 22.81
C THR A 361 -5.68 13.50 21.41
N ILE A 362 -6.00 12.29 20.93
CA ILE A 362 -6.57 12.03 19.60
C ILE A 362 -7.87 12.82 19.41
N LEU A 363 -8.89 12.55 20.23
CA LEU A 363 -10.23 13.16 20.08
C LEU A 363 -10.27 14.68 20.30
N GLY A 364 -9.23 15.23 20.96
CA GLY A 364 -9.14 16.65 21.23
C GLY A 364 -8.19 17.42 20.32
N ALA A 365 -7.42 16.74 19.48
CA ALA A 365 -6.43 17.36 18.59
C ALA A 365 -7.05 18.42 17.65
N PRO A 366 -8.24 18.21 17.05
CA PRO A 366 -8.87 19.20 16.16
C PRO A 366 -9.16 20.55 16.84
N PHE A 367 -9.31 20.57 18.17
CA PHE A 367 -9.74 21.77 18.91
C PHE A 367 -8.61 22.43 19.70
N CYS A 368 -7.42 21.87 19.71
CA CYS A 368 -6.34 22.32 20.57
C CYS A 368 -4.98 22.08 19.91
N PRO A 369 -4.24 23.14 19.51
CA PRO A 369 -2.92 23.01 18.90
C PRO A 369 -1.95 22.17 19.74
N ARG A 370 -1.93 22.38 21.07
CA ARG A 370 -1.11 21.57 21.99
C ARG A 370 -1.46 20.08 21.99
N ARG A 371 -2.70 19.71 21.65
CA ARG A 371 -3.09 18.30 21.49
C ARG A 371 -2.76 17.78 20.09
N LYS A 372 -2.80 18.63 19.05
CA LYS A 372 -2.24 18.30 17.73
C LYS A 372 -0.75 17.97 17.85
N ASP A 373 0.04 18.79 18.55
CA ASP A 373 1.46 18.53 18.76
C ASP A 373 1.70 17.18 19.48
N LYS A 374 0.91 16.89 20.52
CA LYS A 374 0.96 15.60 21.24
C LYS A 374 0.50 14.42 20.38
N LEU A 375 -0.45 14.63 19.48
CA LEU A 375 -0.89 13.61 18.54
C LEU A 375 0.24 13.26 17.57
N VAL A 376 0.91 14.28 17.01
CA VAL A 376 2.09 14.10 16.17
C VAL A 376 3.19 13.36 16.91
N GLU A 377 3.50 13.77 18.15
CA GLU A 377 4.48 13.08 19.00
C GLU A 377 4.08 11.61 19.23
N TYR A 378 2.81 11.35 19.55
CA TYR A 378 2.31 9.99 19.73
C TYR A 378 2.48 9.13 18.47
N ILE A 379 2.04 9.62 17.30
CA ILE A 379 2.14 8.89 16.04
C ILE A 379 3.61 8.67 15.64
N SER A 380 4.46 9.68 15.80
CA SER A 380 5.89 9.60 15.43
C SER A 380 6.67 8.56 16.24
N ASN A 381 6.22 8.26 17.46
CA ASN A 381 6.82 7.25 18.33
C ASN A 381 6.34 5.83 18.01
N GLN A 382 5.36 5.67 17.11
CA GLN A 382 4.90 4.37 16.63
C GLN A 382 5.62 4.01 15.33
N SER A 383 6.44 2.96 15.36
CA SER A 383 7.24 2.54 14.19
C SER A 383 6.38 2.22 12.95
N HIS A 384 5.16 1.72 13.15
CA HIS A 384 4.22 1.33 12.10
C HIS A 384 3.36 2.49 11.56
N LEU A 385 3.29 3.63 12.25
CA LEU A 385 2.49 4.79 11.80
C LEU A 385 3.34 6.00 11.39
N ARG A 386 4.55 6.15 11.92
CA ARG A 386 5.36 7.35 11.75
C ARG A 386 5.63 7.71 10.29
N SER A 387 5.70 6.73 9.39
CA SER A 387 5.92 6.96 7.95
C SER A 387 4.71 7.55 7.24
N LEU A 388 3.50 7.41 7.80
CA LEU A 388 2.25 7.87 7.20
C LEU A 388 2.03 9.38 7.36
N ILE A 389 2.85 10.05 8.18
CA ILE A 389 2.71 11.47 8.53
C ILE A 389 3.99 12.27 8.26
N ARG A 390 4.85 11.78 7.37
CA ARG A 390 6.04 12.51 6.86
C ARG A 390 6.44 12.00 5.49
N THR A 391 7.21 12.80 4.76
CA THR A 391 8.00 12.26 3.65
C THR A 391 9.10 11.37 4.23
N THR A 392 9.28 10.17 3.71
CA THR A 392 10.43 9.32 4.06
C THR A 392 11.47 9.41 2.97
N GLN A 393 12.74 9.16 3.33
CA GLN A 393 13.85 9.14 2.40
C GLN A 393 14.75 7.94 2.71
N ALA A 394 15.35 7.34 1.69
CA ALA A 394 16.32 6.25 1.83
C ALA A 394 17.34 6.31 0.68
N VAL A 395 18.62 6.19 0.99
CA VAL A 395 19.68 6.02 -0.04
C VAL A 395 19.90 4.53 -0.24
N ASP A 396 19.44 4.02 -1.38
CA ASP A 396 19.33 2.58 -1.60
C ASP A 396 20.47 2.02 -2.48
N ILE A 397 20.96 2.81 -3.43
CA ILE A 397 21.98 2.39 -4.41
C ILE A 397 23.13 3.39 -4.43
N ILE A 398 24.37 2.91 -4.43
CA ILE A 398 25.57 3.73 -4.63
C ILE A 398 26.57 3.03 -5.55
N ASN A 399 27.13 3.77 -6.50
CA ASN A 399 28.14 3.30 -7.44
C ASN A 399 29.30 4.30 -7.51
N GLY A 400 30.54 3.80 -7.42
CA GLY A 400 31.74 4.62 -7.57
C GLY A 400 33.01 3.80 -7.45
N GLY A 401 34.01 4.12 -8.28
CA GLY A 401 35.31 3.45 -8.30
C GLY A 401 35.32 2.11 -9.03
N VAL A 402 36.46 1.77 -9.64
CA VAL A 402 36.65 0.50 -10.37
C VAL A 402 37.88 -0.26 -9.86
N LYS A 403 38.93 0.44 -9.44
CA LYS A 403 40.21 -0.13 -9.00
C LYS A 403 40.87 0.76 -7.95
N ALA A 404 41.53 0.14 -6.96
CA ALA A 404 42.09 0.82 -5.80
C ALA A 404 43.11 1.94 -6.10
N ASN A 405 43.76 1.95 -7.27
CA ASN A 405 44.79 2.94 -7.62
C ASN A 405 44.34 3.98 -8.66
N ALA A 406 43.04 4.03 -8.96
CA ALA A 406 42.44 5.00 -9.87
C ALA A 406 41.28 5.73 -9.16
N LEU A 407 41.34 7.05 -9.13
CA LEU A 407 40.28 7.89 -8.58
C LEU A 407 39.07 7.88 -9.52
N PRO A 408 37.85 7.76 -8.99
CA PRO A 408 36.64 7.75 -9.81
C PRO A 408 36.32 9.13 -10.39
N GLU A 409 36.07 9.16 -11.70
CA GLU A 409 35.54 10.32 -12.44
C GLU A 409 34.07 10.59 -12.11
N THR A 410 33.35 9.57 -11.66
CA THR A 410 31.94 9.70 -11.29
C THR A 410 31.61 8.82 -10.09
N THR A 411 30.85 9.38 -9.16
CA THR A 411 30.16 8.64 -8.11
C THR A 411 28.69 8.99 -8.17
N ARG A 412 27.82 7.99 -8.15
CA ARG A 412 26.36 8.18 -8.23
C ARG A 412 25.68 7.47 -7.07
N PHE A 413 24.57 8.01 -6.61
CA PHE A 413 23.68 7.30 -5.70
C PHE A 413 22.22 7.64 -5.97
N LEU A 414 21.33 6.70 -5.66
CA LEU A 414 19.90 6.87 -5.77
C LEU A 414 19.31 7.12 -4.38
N ILE A 415 18.47 8.15 -4.27
CA ILE A 415 17.67 8.44 -3.07
C ILE A 415 16.18 8.32 -3.39
N ASN A 416 15.53 7.37 -2.74
CA ASN A 416 14.10 7.14 -2.81
C ASN A 416 13.35 8.02 -1.81
N HIS A 417 12.17 8.51 -2.19
CA HIS A 417 11.25 9.20 -1.28
C HIS A 417 9.83 8.66 -1.40
N ARG A 418 9.17 8.45 -0.25
CA ARG A 418 7.70 8.32 -0.17
C ARG A 418 7.13 9.62 0.36
N ILE A 419 6.50 10.40 -0.50
CA ILE A 419 6.09 11.78 -0.29
C ILE A 419 4.85 11.84 0.61
N ASN A 420 4.86 12.72 1.63
CA ASN A 420 3.68 12.97 2.47
C ASN A 420 2.48 13.41 1.60
N LEU A 421 1.26 13.06 2.01
CA LEU A 421 0.01 13.42 1.34
C LEU A 421 -0.13 14.94 1.14
N HIS A 422 0.45 15.74 2.04
CA HIS A 422 0.38 17.20 2.02
C HIS A 422 1.62 17.89 1.44
N SER A 423 2.50 17.14 0.79
CA SER A 423 3.67 17.65 0.08
C SER A 423 3.56 17.34 -1.42
N SER A 424 4.63 17.57 -2.18
CA SER A 424 4.67 17.33 -3.63
C SER A 424 6.04 16.88 -4.10
N VAL A 425 6.12 16.32 -5.30
CA VAL A 425 7.39 15.99 -5.97
C VAL A 425 8.26 17.24 -6.06
N ALA A 426 7.67 18.38 -6.45
CA ALA A 426 8.37 19.64 -6.59
C ALA A 426 9.00 20.13 -5.26
N GLU A 427 8.28 20.05 -4.14
CA GLU A 427 8.81 20.46 -2.84
C GLU A 427 9.99 19.57 -2.39
N VAL A 428 9.88 18.26 -2.60
CA VAL A 428 10.96 17.31 -2.28
C VAL A 428 12.18 17.56 -3.17
N PHE A 429 11.96 17.81 -4.47
CA PHE A 429 13.06 18.07 -5.40
C PHE A 429 13.82 19.36 -5.05
N GLU A 430 13.11 20.47 -4.80
CA GLU A 430 13.75 21.73 -4.43
C GLU A 430 14.51 21.62 -3.11
N ARG A 431 14.00 20.86 -2.14
CA ARG A 431 14.73 20.59 -0.89
C ARG A 431 16.05 19.86 -1.15
N ASN A 432 16.05 18.83 -1.99
CA ASN A 432 17.26 18.06 -2.30
C ASN A 432 18.28 18.90 -3.05
N ILE A 433 17.82 19.79 -3.92
CA ILE A 433 18.64 20.77 -4.61
C ILE A 433 19.31 21.74 -3.64
N GLU A 434 18.60 22.24 -2.63
CA GLU A 434 19.19 23.12 -1.62
C GLU A 434 20.30 22.43 -0.82
N TYR A 435 20.18 21.13 -0.52
CA TYR A 435 21.27 20.38 0.10
C TYR A 435 22.46 20.19 -0.83
N ALA A 436 22.23 19.82 -2.10
CA ALA A 436 23.30 19.71 -3.09
C ALA A 436 23.99 21.05 -3.34
N LYS A 437 23.25 22.15 -3.33
CA LYS A 437 23.78 23.51 -3.47
C LYS A 437 24.73 23.88 -2.35
N LYS A 438 24.38 23.57 -1.09
CA LYS A 438 25.28 23.79 0.06
C LYS A 438 26.62 23.06 -0.12
N ILE A 439 26.58 21.81 -0.59
CA ILE A 439 27.77 21.00 -0.81
C ILE A 439 28.56 21.52 -2.03
N ALA A 440 27.88 21.87 -3.12
CA ALA A 440 28.47 22.45 -4.31
C ALA A 440 29.23 23.76 -3.99
N GLU A 441 28.59 24.69 -3.27
CA GLU A 441 29.21 25.95 -2.85
C GLU A 441 30.38 25.74 -1.88
N LYS A 442 30.25 24.79 -0.94
CA LYS A 442 31.31 24.46 0.01
C LYS A 442 32.59 23.95 -0.67
N TYR A 443 32.44 23.16 -1.73
CA TYR A 443 33.57 22.50 -2.40
C TYR A 443 33.92 23.09 -3.77
N GLY A 444 33.20 24.11 -4.23
CA GLY A 444 33.44 24.76 -5.52
C GLY A 444 33.04 23.92 -6.75
N TYR A 445 32.06 23.04 -6.61
CA TYR A 445 31.49 22.27 -7.73
C TYR A 445 30.39 23.08 -8.42
N GLY A 446 30.15 22.80 -9.71
CA GLY A 446 28.90 23.18 -10.37
C GLY A 446 27.69 22.41 -9.84
N LEU A 447 26.48 22.84 -10.19
CA LEU A 447 25.23 22.16 -9.84
C LEU A 447 24.22 22.27 -10.99
N SER A 448 23.71 21.13 -11.45
CA SER A 448 22.66 21.03 -12.46
C SER A 448 21.45 20.22 -11.98
N LYS A 449 20.31 20.50 -12.61
CA LYS A 449 19.07 19.71 -12.58
C LYS A 449 18.95 18.97 -13.91
N ASN A 450 18.62 17.68 -13.85
CA ASN A 450 18.28 16.86 -15.03
C ASN A 450 19.33 16.91 -16.16
N GLY A 451 20.61 17.03 -15.81
CA GLY A 451 21.75 16.95 -16.72
C GLY A 451 22.19 18.25 -17.41
N ASP A 452 21.31 19.24 -17.60
CA ASP A 452 21.65 20.45 -18.38
C ASP A 452 21.09 21.79 -17.85
N ASP A 453 20.22 21.77 -16.84
CA ASP A 453 19.71 23.00 -16.20
C ASP A 453 20.62 23.43 -15.04
N TYR A 454 21.64 24.22 -15.37
CA TYR A 454 22.66 24.66 -14.40
C TYR A 454 22.16 25.76 -13.46
N ILE A 455 22.19 25.46 -12.16
CA ILE A 455 21.98 26.41 -11.06
C ILE A 455 23.30 27.10 -10.68
N ILE A 456 24.39 26.33 -10.65
CA ILE A 456 25.75 26.82 -10.49
C ILE A 456 26.52 26.34 -11.72
N PRO A 457 27.16 27.25 -12.49
CA PRO A 457 27.91 26.86 -13.67
C PRO A 457 28.95 25.78 -13.36
N GLU A 458 29.18 24.87 -14.31
CA GLU A 458 30.25 23.88 -14.20
C GLU A 458 31.60 24.56 -13.91
N THR A 459 32.39 23.91 -13.07
CA THR A 459 33.71 24.41 -12.67
C THR A 459 34.81 23.44 -13.11
N ASP A 460 36.06 23.89 -13.00
CA ASP A 460 37.22 23.04 -13.26
C ASP A 460 37.32 21.84 -12.29
N LEU A 461 36.54 21.77 -11.22
CA LEU A 461 36.48 20.61 -10.32
C LEU A 461 35.45 19.56 -10.77
N GLY A 462 34.49 19.97 -11.59
CA GLY A 462 33.35 19.17 -12.03
C GLY A 462 32.01 19.75 -11.54
N HIS A 463 30.97 18.94 -11.53
CA HIS A 463 29.63 19.35 -11.13
C HIS A 463 28.85 18.22 -10.44
N ILE A 464 27.90 18.60 -9.60
CA ILE A 464 26.88 17.74 -9.03
C ILE A 464 25.64 17.85 -9.91
N ASP A 465 25.05 16.73 -10.28
CA ASP A 465 23.77 16.67 -10.98
C ASP A 465 22.74 15.94 -10.13
N ILE A 466 21.53 16.48 -10.03
CA ILE A 466 20.38 15.76 -9.50
C ILE A 466 19.39 15.55 -10.64
N THR A 467 19.19 14.29 -11.01
CA THR A 467 18.26 13.87 -12.05
C THR A 467 17.07 13.18 -11.42
N LEU A 468 15.87 13.61 -11.79
CA LEU A 468 14.62 12.94 -11.45
C LEU A 468 14.45 11.70 -12.36
N LEU A 469 14.35 10.52 -11.77
CA LEU A 469 14.23 9.26 -12.51
C LEU A 469 12.78 8.81 -12.68
N ARG A 470 12.03 8.85 -11.58
CA ARG A 470 10.63 8.43 -11.51
C ARG A 470 9.91 9.30 -10.51
N GLU A 471 8.72 9.75 -10.87
CA GLU A 471 7.88 10.59 -10.01
C GLU A 471 6.43 10.12 -10.00
N LEU A 472 5.76 10.39 -8.89
CA LEU A 472 4.34 10.23 -8.70
C LEU A 472 3.91 11.20 -7.60
N GLU A 473 2.99 12.11 -7.92
CA GLU A 473 2.39 12.96 -6.90
C GLU A 473 1.55 12.12 -5.93
N PRO A 474 1.33 12.56 -4.67
CA PRO A 474 0.38 11.90 -3.79
C PRO A 474 -0.99 11.75 -4.45
N ALA A 475 -1.65 10.61 -4.19
CA ALA A 475 -2.92 10.31 -4.84
C ALA A 475 -3.99 11.36 -4.44
N PRO A 476 -4.86 11.78 -5.38
CA PRO A 476 -6.03 12.58 -5.04
C PRO A 476 -6.87 11.89 -3.95
N LEU A 477 -7.30 12.66 -2.96
CA LEU A 477 -8.12 12.15 -1.87
C LEU A 477 -9.52 11.78 -2.37
N SER A 478 -9.85 10.50 -2.37
CA SER A 478 -11.20 10.03 -2.70
C SER A 478 -12.20 10.40 -1.60
N PRO A 479 -13.45 10.76 -1.93
CA PRO A 479 -14.45 11.17 -0.95
C PRO A 479 -14.68 10.12 0.15
N SER A 480 -14.74 10.55 1.40
CA SER A 480 -15.07 9.68 2.55
C SER A 480 -16.50 9.94 3.07
N SER A 481 -17.37 10.46 2.21
CA SER A 481 -18.78 10.75 2.50
C SER A 481 -19.57 10.95 1.20
N GLY A 482 -20.89 10.77 1.27
CA GLY A 482 -21.80 10.95 0.15
C GLY A 482 -22.11 9.63 -0.57
N PRO A 483 -23.01 9.63 -1.57
CA PRO A 483 -23.71 8.42 -2.00
C PRO A 483 -22.82 7.22 -2.35
N VAL A 484 -21.68 7.45 -3.02
CA VAL A 484 -20.76 6.37 -3.40
C VAL A 484 -20.05 5.77 -2.20
N TRP A 485 -19.59 6.63 -1.27
CA TRP A 485 -18.99 6.20 -0.02
C TRP A 485 -20.02 5.51 0.87
N ASP A 486 -21.23 6.07 0.98
CA ASP A 486 -22.29 5.54 1.84
C ASP A 486 -22.69 4.12 1.39
N ILE A 487 -22.72 3.85 0.08
CA ILE A 487 -22.94 2.51 -0.48
C ILE A 487 -21.78 1.57 -0.18
N LEU A 488 -20.53 1.99 -0.42
CA LEU A 488 -19.34 1.18 -0.13
C LEU A 488 -19.29 0.82 1.36
N ALA A 489 -19.34 1.83 2.22
CA ALA A 489 -19.17 1.67 3.65
C ALA A 489 -20.36 0.93 4.28
N GLY A 490 -21.59 1.16 3.80
CA GLY A 490 -22.77 0.39 4.20
C GLY A 490 -22.72 -1.08 3.78
N THR A 491 -22.19 -1.38 2.59
CA THR A 491 -21.94 -2.77 2.14
C THR A 491 -20.92 -3.46 3.03
N ILE A 492 -19.78 -2.80 3.29
CA ILE A 492 -18.75 -3.34 4.18
C ILE A 492 -19.33 -3.58 5.56
N GLN A 493 -20.13 -2.66 6.09
CA GLN A 493 -20.80 -2.84 7.37
C GLN A 493 -21.72 -4.07 7.37
N ASP A 494 -22.53 -4.28 6.33
CA ASP A 494 -23.45 -5.43 6.27
C ASP A 494 -22.72 -6.78 6.19
N VAL A 495 -21.78 -6.92 5.24
CA VAL A 495 -21.04 -8.17 5.03
C VAL A 495 -20.34 -8.61 6.31
N PHE A 496 -19.70 -7.69 7.02
CA PHE A 496 -18.91 -8.05 8.19
C PHE A 496 -19.73 -8.13 9.46
N GLU A 497 -20.65 -7.20 9.72
CA GLU A 497 -21.46 -7.24 10.95
C GLU A 497 -22.51 -8.34 10.93
N ASN A 498 -23.18 -8.55 9.78
CA ASN A 498 -24.28 -9.50 9.68
C ASN A 498 -23.86 -10.85 9.08
N GLY A 499 -22.74 -10.91 8.36
CA GLY A 499 -22.23 -12.12 7.72
C GLY A 499 -21.06 -12.76 8.46
N VAL A 500 -19.93 -12.05 8.56
CA VAL A 500 -18.64 -12.62 8.99
C VAL A 500 -18.50 -12.70 10.52
N LEU A 501 -18.79 -11.60 11.23
CA LEU A 501 -18.66 -11.49 12.67
C LEU A 501 -19.91 -12.07 13.35
N GLN A 502 -19.73 -12.95 14.34
CA GLN A 502 -20.83 -13.75 14.91
C GLN A 502 -20.98 -13.61 16.44
N ASN A 503 -20.14 -12.83 17.12
CA ASN A 503 -19.98 -12.86 18.58
C ASN A 503 -20.01 -11.49 19.28
N ASN A 504 -21.04 -10.66 19.04
CA ASN A 504 -21.19 -9.32 19.66
C ASN A 504 -19.93 -8.43 19.46
N GLU A 505 -19.16 -8.69 18.41
CA GLU A 505 -18.00 -7.89 18.06
C GLU A 505 -18.44 -6.49 17.61
N GLU A 506 -17.67 -5.47 17.96
CA GLU A 506 -17.92 -4.11 17.52
C GLU A 506 -17.23 -3.91 16.16
N PHE A 507 -17.97 -3.47 15.14
CA PHE A 507 -17.43 -3.24 13.80
C PHE A 507 -17.71 -1.82 13.32
N TYR A 508 -16.67 -1.18 12.79
CA TYR A 508 -16.73 0.18 12.27
C TYR A 508 -16.02 0.29 10.94
N VAL A 509 -16.46 1.22 10.09
CA VAL A 509 -15.81 1.51 8.81
C VAL A 509 -15.30 2.93 8.82
N THR A 510 -14.05 3.10 8.39
CA THR A 510 -13.41 4.41 8.24
C THR A 510 -12.45 4.37 7.05
N THR A 511 -11.61 5.38 6.88
CA THR A 511 -10.66 5.46 5.77
C THR A 511 -9.27 4.98 6.17
N GLY A 512 -8.54 4.40 5.22
CA GLY A 512 -7.12 4.04 5.32
C GLY A 512 -6.21 4.96 4.50
N LEU A 513 -4.92 5.00 4.86
CA LEU A 513 -3.86 5.62 4.07
C LEU A 513 -2.80 4.56 3.81
N PHE A 514 -2.43 4.39 2.54
CA PHE A 514 -1.39 3.45 2.16
C PHE A 514 -0.08 4.16 1.82
N SER A 515 1.04 3.54 2.22
CA SER A 515 2.37 4.10 1.96
C SER A 515 2.95 3.70 0.60
N GLY A 516 2.45 2.60 0.03
CA GLY A 516 2.74 2.15 -1.33
C GLY A 516 1.83 2.82 -2.36
N ASN A 517 1.92 2.36 -3.60
CA ASN A 517 1.10 2.83 -4.71
C ASN A 517 0.67 1.63 -5.53
N THR A 518 -0.63 1.45 -5.74
CA THR A 518 -1.15 0.45 -6.66
C THR A 518 -1.21 0.98 -8.10
N ASP A 519 -1.79 0.19 -9.00
CA ASP A 519 -2.00 0.56 -10.40
C ASP A 519 -3.06 1.62 -10.64
N THR A 520 -3.88 1.92 -9.63
CA THR A 520 -4.86 3.02 -9.65
C THR A 520 -4.27 4.38 -10.03
N LYS A 521 -2.97 4.60 -9.89
CA LYS A 521 -2.27 5.81 -10.40
C LYS A 521 -2.53 6.10 -11.87
N TYR A 522 -2.78 5.08 -12.68
CA TYR A 522 -3.14 5.25 -14.10
C TYR A 522 -4.62 5.58 -14.33
N TYR A 523 -5.46 5.39 -13.31
CA TYR A 523 -6.93 5.48 -13.38
C TYR A 523 -7.50 6.73 -12.68
N TRP A 524 -6.67 7.59 -12.09
CA TRP A 524 -7.12 8.77 -11.32
C TRP A 524 -8.01 9.74 -12.11
N ASN A 525 -7.88 9.80 -13.44
CA ASN A 525 -8.75 10.63 -14.29
C ASN A 525 -10.11 9.97 -14.59
N LEU A 526 -10.25 8.66 -14.44
CA LEU A 526 -11.47 7.91 -14.75
C LEU A 526 -12.54 8.04 -13.66
N SER A 527 -12.15 8.24 -12.41
CA SER A 527 -13.09 8.48 -11.31
C SER A 527 -12.42 9.21 -10.16
N LYS A 528 -13.18 10.04 -9.46
CA LYS A 528 -12.79 10.56 -8.13
C LYS A 528 -13.06 9.57 -6.99
N ASN A 529 -13.79 8.48 -7.24
CA ASN A 529 -14.21 7.52 -6.22
C ASN A 529 -13.37 6.25 -6.33
N ILE A 530 -12.12 6.31 -5.85
CA ILE A 530 -11.16 5.19 -5.95
C ILE A 530 -10.84 4.69 -4.56
N TYR A 531 -11.22 3.44 -4.28
CA TYR A 531 -11.01 2.83 -2.97
C TYR A 531 -10.24 1.53 -3.14
N ARG A 532 -9.24 1.33 -2.29
CA ARG A 532 -8.51 0.06 -2.27
C ARG A 532 -8.92 -0.75 -1.05
N PHE A 533 -9.50 -1.92 -1.28
CA PHE A 533 -10.08 -2.74 -0.23
C PHE A 533 -10.28 -4.18 -0.68
N VAL A 534 -9.59 -5.11 -0.02
CA VAL A 534 -9.67 -6.55 -0.34
C VAL A 534 -10.87 -7.25 0.30
N GLY A 535 -11.49 -6.67 1.34
CA GLY A 535 -12.61 -7.29 2.03
C GLY A 535 -12.23 -8.54 2.83
N SER A 536 -11.10 -8.52 3.54
CA SER A 536 -10.69 -9.59 4.46
C SER A 536 -10.19 -9.04 5.79
N ILE A 537 -10.21 -9.86 6.84
CA ILE A 537 -9.59 -9.53 8.13
C ILE A 537 -8.09 -9.82 8.02
N ILE A 538 -7.27 -8.80 8.25
CA ILE A 538 -5.82 -8.88 8.10
C ILE A 538 -5.16 -8.83 9.48
N ASP A 539 -4.33 -9.85 9.77
CA ASP A 539 -3.42 -9.81 10.92
C ASP A 539 -2.14 -9.03 10.54
N ILE A 540 -1.58 -8.30 11.51
CA ILE A 540 -0.30 -7.59 11.40
C ILE A 540 0.86 -8.52 11.00
N ASP A 541 0.80 -9.79 11.39
CA ASP A 541 1.82 -10.77 11.01
C ASP A 541 1.70 -11.19 9.54
N LEU A 542 0.49 -11.17 8.95
CA LEU A 542 0.26 -11.43 7.53
C LEU A 542 0.91 -10.36 6.65
N LEU A 543 0.81 -9.08 7.03
CA LEU A 543 1.45 -7.95 6.32
C LEU A 543 2.97 -8.10 6.19
N LYS A 544 3.63 -8.86 7.10
CA LYS A 544 5.08 -9.12 7.04
C LYS A 544 5.46 -10.21 6.03
N THR A 545 4.47 -10.95 5.53
CA THR A 545 4.67 -12.03 4.56
C THR A 545 4.52 -11.58 3.11
N LEU A 546 3.90 -10.41 2.88
CA LEU A 546 3.82 -9.78 1.57
C LEU A 546 5.24 -9.57 1.00
N HIS A 547 5.41 -9.97 -0.26
CA HIS A 547 6.70 -10.02 -0.97
C HIS A 547 7.81 -10.85 -0.29
N SER A 548 7.47 -11.62 0.75
CA SER A 548 8.41 -12.38 1.58
C SER A 548 8.11 -13.89 1.52
N VAL A 549 8.87 -14.67 2.29
CA VAL A 549 8.63 -16.11 2.45
C VAL A 549 7.35 -16.37 3.23
N ASN A 550 6.70 -17.50 2.94
CA ASN A 550 5.50 -17.95 3.64
C ASN A 550 4.29 -17.03 3.48
N GLU A 551 4.17 -16.35 2.35
CA GLU A 551 2.92 -15.69 1.97
C GLU A 551 1.75 -16.70 1.98
N HIS A 552 0.62 -16.27 2.54
CA HIS A 552 -0.59 -17.06 2.70
C HIS A 552 -1.82 -16.15 2.74
N VAL A 553 -2.99 -16.73 2.56
CA VAL A 553 -4.27 -16.10 2.94
C VAL A 553 -5.08 -17.10 3.76
N ASP A 554 -5.81 -16.61 4.75
CA ASP A 554 -6.77 -17.42 5.48
C ASP A 554 -8.04 -17.62 4.65
N VAL A 555 -8.61 -18.84 4.73
CA VAL A 555 -9.80 -19.17 3.94
C VAL A 555 -11.00 -18.29 4.29
N PRO A 556 -11.31 -17.99 5.57
CA PRO A 556 -12.38 -17.03 5.89
C PRO A 556 -12.16 -15.65 5.26
N GLY A 557 -10.93 -15.17 5.21
CA GLY A 557 -10.51 -13.95 4.52
C GLY A 557 -10.81 -14.00 3.02
N HIS A 558 -10.52 -15.11 2.35
CA HIS A 558 -10.87 -15.28 0.93
C HIS A 558 -12.39 -15.30 0.69
N LEU A 559 -13.15 -16.00 1.54
CA LEU A 559 -14.62 -16.06 1.42
C LEU A 559 -15.28 -14.71 1.68
N SER A 560 -14.78 -13.95 2.66
CA SER A 560 -15.27 -12.60 2.93
C SER A 560 -14.95 -11.62 1.79
N ALA A 561 -13.82 -11.77 1.11
CA ALA A 561 -13.51 -10.99 -0.09
C ALA A 561 -14.53 -11.27 -1.21
N ILE A 562 -14.87 -12.56 -1.44
CA ILE A 562 -15.90 -12.95 -2.41
C ILE A 562 -17.26 -12.35 -2.03
N ALA A 563 -17.66 -12.46 -0.76
CA ALA A 563 -18.93 -11.94 -0.27
C ALA A 563 -19.02 -10.42 -0.42
N PHE A 564 -17.94 -9.70 -0.11
CA PHE A 564 -17.84 -8.26 -0.29
C PHE A 564 -18.03 -7.86 -1.76
N VAL A 565 -17.28 -8.46 -2.69
CA VAL A 565 -17.40 -8.12 -4.12
C VAL A 565 -18.80 -8.45 -4.63
N TYR A 566 -19.35 -9.61 -4.27
CA TYR A 566 -20.70 -10.03 -4.63
C TYR A 566 -21.74 -8.99 -4.18
N GLU A 567 -21.71 -8.62 -2.90
CA GLU A 567 -22.71 -7.72 -2.34
C GLU A 567 -22.53 -6.28 -2.81
N TYR A 568 -21.28 -5.83 -2.98
CA TYR A 568 -21.00 -4.48 -3.48
C TYR A 568 -21.54 -4.27 -4.89
N ILE A 569 -21.36 -5.25 -5.79
CA ILE A 569 -21.96 -5.21 -7.13
C ILE A 569 -23.48 -5.04 -7.04
N VAL A 570 -24.14 -5.81 -6.17
CA VAL A 570 -25.60 -5.76 -6.02
C VAL A 570 -26.05 -4.43 -5.43
N ASN A 571 -25.39 -3.94 -4.38
CA ASN A 571 -25.73 -2.68 -3.73
C ASN A 571 -25.52 -1.48 -4.65
N VAL A 572 -24.43 -1.46 -5.43
CA VAL A 572 -24.23 -0.43 -6.46
C VAL A 572 -25.35 -0.47 -7.49
N ASN A 573 -25.83 -1.66 -7.86
CA ASN A 573 -26.94 -1.78 -8.80
C ASN A 573 -28.29 -1.32 -8.24
N GLU A 574 -28.53 -1.53 -6.94
CA GLU A 574 -29.81 -1.23 -6.29
C GLU A 574 -29.89 0.23 -5.81
N TYR A 575 -28.78 0.82 -5.40
CA TYR A 575 -28.76 2.11 -4.68
C TYR A 575 -28.06 3.26 -5.41
N ALA A 576 -27.37 3.04 -6.55
CA ALA A 576 -26.53 4.05 -7.21
C ALA A 576 -27.01 4.58 -8.57
#